data_AF-A0A0Q6Y513-F1
#
_entry.id   AF-A0A0Q6Y513-F1
#
_cell.length_a   1.000
_cell.length_b   1.000
_cell.length_c   1.000
_cell.angle_alpha   90.00
_cell.angle_beta   90.00
_cell.angle_gamma   90.00
#
_symmetry.space_group_name_H-M   'P 1'
#
loop_
_entity.id
_entity.type
_entity.pdbx_description
1 polymer ?
#
loop_
_entity_poly.entity_id
_entity_poly.type
_entity_poly.pdbx_seq_one_letter_code
_entity_poly.pdbx_strand_id
1 'polypeptide(L)'
;MLTDFLMVGGIEVINTARLRAYLGTVGSPLDSGSDICGCDTLTPDVLDPDGRLYTTPDDPENPAPRYDPDVPESASFAGFLPLSFDGIDDYPVKRAVTNAVIGGGALGPARVQPRTITVTGLLLGATCCAVEYGLHFLAEALQGCTGSACGGDCVTMFNCCPGEEETADEFNERHRRTYRRVALVDGPTVTARHGDGTCASGRCSIGADIITVEFVLVAATPWAWTDEIPLLDVHLPTDDGTDCITWCLHTGDGAPGECADGPCRLAGCPDLAAACADPFCTPPAPPQPAVPSSCFCEALATNRECYELDLSNRPAWGTDMPVISVFAGSTDLRRLTISFYERAEQDGDLSCAEIADRKRCDPLAVFEVGFVPAGGTLVLDGQIGRATVECGGACETSTSVWGANGAPPTWPTIDCASLCVCLETDALLPPADDARLTVSVTGRGC
;
A
#
# COMPACT_ATOMS: atom_id res chain seq x y z
N MET A 1 -10.05 -7.81 12.75
CA MET A 1 -10.61 -6.68 11.96
C MET A 1 -12.11 -6.59 12.17
N LEU A 2 -12.73 -5.42 11.97
CA LEU A 2 -14.19 -5.26 12.06
C LEU A 2 -14.85 -5.77 10.77
N THR A 3 -15.89 -6.58 10.89
CA THR A 3 -16.59 -7.19 9.73
C THR A 3 -17.68 -6.29 9.17
N ASP A 4 -18.09 -5.27 9.93
CA ASP A 4 -19.21 -4.37 9.66
C ASP A 4 -19.09 -3.51 8.39
N PHE A 5 -17.86 -3.34 7.88
CA PHE A 5 -17.60 -2.51 6.72
C PHE A 5 -16.54 -3.14 5.81
N LEU A 6 -16.84 -3.17 4.51
CA LEU A 6 -15.94 -3.64 3.46
C LEU A 6 -16.20 -2.84 2.18
N MET A 7 -15.16 -2.20 1.68
CA MET A 7 -15.16 -1.58 0.35
C MET A 7 -14.15 -2.31 -0.52
N VAL A 8 -14.53 -2.70 -1.74
CA VAL A 8 -13.67 -3.40 -2.71
C VAL A 8 -13.59 -2.57 -3.98
N GLY A 9 -12.39 -2.15 -4.37
CA GLY A 9 -12.19 -1.34 -5.58
C GLY A 9 -12.93 0.00 -5.57
N GLY A 10 -13.20 0.55 -4.38
CA GLY A 10 -14.00 1.78 -4.21
C GLY A 10 -15.52 1.56 -4.18
N ILE A 11 -15.99 0.31 -4.31
CA ILE A 11 -17.41 -0.04 -4.23
C ILE A 11 -17.72 -0.55 -2.82
N GLU A 12 -18.69 0.06 -2.15
CA GLU A 12 -19.21 -0.42 -0.87
C GLU A 12 -19.91 -1.77 -1.08
N VAL A 13 -19.34 -2.84 -0.53
CA VAL A 13 -19.92 -4.19 -0.58
C VAL A 13 -20.65 -4.50 0.72
N ILE A 14 -20.08 -4.07 1.84
CA ILE A 14 -20.60 -4.30 3.19
C ILE A 14 -20.64 -2.99 3.96
N ASN A 15 -21.81 -2.63 4.47
CA ASN A 15 -22.03 -1.52 5.39
C ASN A 15 -23.21 -1.89 6.30
N THR A 16 -22.90 -2.41 7.49
CA THR A 16 -23.94 -2.85 8.44
C THR A 16 -24.75 -1.70 8.99
N ALA A 17 -24.21 -0.48 9.06
CA ALA A 17 -24.95 0.72 9.47
C ALA A 17 -26.08 1.04 8.47
N ARG A 18 -25.77 0.99 7.17
CA ARG A 18 -26.75 1.15 6.08
C ARG A 18 -27.79 0.04 6.09
N LEU A 19 -27.34 -1.21 6.23
CA LEU A 19 -28.25 -2.35 6.32
C LEU A 19 -29.20 -2.23 7.53
N ARG A 20 -28.68 -1.88 8.70
CA ARG A 20 -29.47 -1.69 9.94
C ARG A 20 -30.55 -0.64 9.76
N ALA A 21 -30.20 0.50 9.15
CA ALA A 21 -31.17 1.54 8.85
C ALA A 21 -32.30 1.04 7.93
N TYR A 22 -31.95 0.27 6.89
CA TYR A 22 -32.93 -0.30 5.96
C TYR A 22 -33.83 -1.35 6.62
N LEU A 23 -33.26 -2.17 7.51
CA LEU A 23 -34.02 -3.16 8.28
C LEU A 23 -34.97 -2.49 9.30
N GLY A 24 -34.56 -1.36 9.87
CA GLY A 24 -35.39 -0.55 10.76
C GLY A 24 -36.62 0.04 10.05
N THR A 25 -36.51 0.47 8.78
CA THR A 25 -37.67 1.03 8.05
C THR A 25 -38.76 0.01 7.76
N VAL A 26 -38.42 -1.29 7.71
CA VAL A 26 -39.36 -2.39 7.48
C VAL A 26 -39.80 -3.08 8.77
N GLY A 27 -39.34 -2.63 9.95
CA GLY A 27 -39.67 -3.22 11.24
C GLY A 27 -39.10 -4.63 11.43
N SER A 28 -37.95 -4.92 10.82
CA SER A 28 -37.23 -6.17 11.00
C SER A 28 -36.75 -6.31 12.46
N PRO A 29 -36.80 -7.49 13.08
CA PRO A 29 -36.21 -7.72 14.39
C PRO A 29 -34.67 -7.73 14.37
N LEU A 30 -34.05 -7.67 13.18
CA LEU A 30 -32.60 -7.56 13.00
C LEU A 30 -32.21 -6.10 12.84
N ASP A 31 -32.44 -5.26 13.85
CA ASP A 31 -32.23 -3.81 13.76
C ASP A 31 -31.27 -3.24 14.83
N SER A 32 -30.79 -4.03 15.80
CA SER A 32 -29.90 -3.52 16.86
C SER A 32 -29.08 -4.60 17.59
N GLY A 33 -27.97 -4.17 18.23
CA GLY A 33 -27.23 -4.93 19.25
C GLY A 33 -26.69 -6.29 18.82
N SER A 34 -26.82 -7.29 19.71
CA SER A 34 -26.36 -8.67 19.50
C SER A 34 -27.01 -9.36 18.31
N ASP A 35 -28.14 -8.85 17.84
CA ASP A 35 -28.97 -9.52 16.83
C ASP A 35 -28.40 -9.35 15.41
N ILE A 36 -27.54 -8.35 15.20
CA ILE A 36 -26.73 -8.16 13.97
C ILE A 36 -25.25 -8.49 14.21
N CYS A 37 -24.83 -8.74 15.46
CA CYS A 37 -23.42 -8.96 15.84
C CYS A 37 -22.47 -7.88 15.28
N GLY A 38 -22.93 -6.63 15.29
CA GLY A 38 -22.22 -5.51 14.68
C GLY A 38 -21.76 -4.45 15.67
N CYS A 39 -21.00 -3.50 15.16
CA CYS A 39 -20.59 -2.32 15.90
C CYS A 39 -21.75 -1.32 16.02
N ASP A 40 -22.21 -1.05 17.26
CA ASP A 40 -23.32 -0.10 17.48
C ASP A 40 -22.89 1.36 17.30
N THR A 41 -21.61 1.67 17.54
CA THR A 41 -21.06 3.03 17.36
C THR A 41 -20.69 3.33 15.90
N LEU A 42 -20.68 2.33 15.02
CA LEU A 42 -20.50 2.55 13.58
C LEU A 42 -21.82 3.04 12.98
N THR A 43 -21.95 4.34 12.85
CA THR A 43 -23.17 5.05 12.40
C THR A 43 -22.97 5.67 11.01
N PRO A 44 -24.05 6.13 10.35
CA PRO A 44 -23.94 6.87 9.09
C PRO A 44 -23.06 8.11 9.21
N ASP A 45 -23.09 8.81 10.35
CA ASP A 45 -22.30 10.03 10.57
C ASP A 45 -20.78 9.77 10.54
N VAL A 46 -20.35 8.54 10.82
CA VAL A 46 -18.93 8.13 10.79
C VAL A 46 -18.51 7.61 9.42
N LEU A 47 -19.43 6.94 8.71
CA LEU A 47 -19.13 6.26 7.44
C LEU A 47 -19.43 7.11 6.19
N ASP A 48 -20.39 8.03 6.28
CA ASP A 48 -20.79 8.90 5.19
C ASP A 48 -20.06 10.25 5.33
N PRO A 49 -19.22 10.65 4.36
CA PRO A 49 -18.48 11.92 4.42
C PRO A 49 -19.40 13.14 4.52
N ASP A 50 -20.63 13.05 4.01
CA ASP A 50 -21.62 14.12 4.04
C ASP A 50 -22.55 14.02 5.27
N GLY A 51 -22.34 13.04 6.15
CA GLY A 51 -23.17 12.80 7.35
C GLY A 51 -24.64 12.55 7.03
N ARG A 52 -24.93 12.00 5.84
CA ARG A 52 -26.31 11.78 5.41
C ARG A 52 -26.89 10.53 6.06
N LEU A 53 -28.15 10.63 6.47
CA LEU A 53 -28.87 9.49 7.03
C LEU A 53 -29.12 8.44 5.95
N TYR A 54 -29.06 7.18 6.36
CA TYR A 54 -29.51 6.06 5.53
C TYR A 54 -31.00 5.81 5.77
N THR A 55 -31.82 5.79 4.72
CA THR A 55 -33.27 5.54 4.85
C THR A 55 -33.71 4.30 4.07
N THR A 56 -33.65 4.35 2.73
CA THR A 56 -33.94 3.24 1.82
C THR A 56 -32.86 3.16 0.73
N PRO A 57 -32.74 2.04 -0.01
CA PRO A 57 -31.77 1.93 -1.09
C PRO A 57 -31.93 2.98 -2.20
N ASP A 58 -33.16 3.41 -2.45
CA ASP A 58 -33.57 4.33 -3.52
C ASP A 58 -33.68 5.80 -3.08
N ASP A 59 -33.17 6.15 -1.89
CA ASP A 59 -33.16 7.52 -1.38
C ASP A 59 -32.43 8.46 -2.36
N PRO A 60 -33.07 9.51 -2.91
CA PRO A 60 -32.43 10.41 -3.86
C PRO A 60 -31.30 11.25 -3.24
N GLU A 61 -31.30 11.45 -1.92
CA GLU A 61 -30.27 12.21 -1.21
C GLU A 61 -29.05 11.34 -0.86
N ASN A 62 -29.23 10.02 -0.69
CA ASN A 62 -28.17 9.06 -0.37
C ASN A 62 -28.46 7.65 -0.92
N PRO A 63 -28.47 7.46 -2.25
CA PRO A 63 -28.79 6.17 -2.83
C PRO A 63 -27.71 5.15 -2.48
N ALA A 64 -28.11 3.90 -2.25
CA ALA A 64 -27.15 2.83 -2.03
C ALA A 64 -26.27 2.65 -3.29
N PRO A 65 -24.96 2.35 -3.17
CA PRO A 65 -24.09 2.15 -4.34
C PRO A 65 -24.55 1.02 -5.30
N ARG A 66 -25.38 0.11 -4.79
CA ARG A 66 -25.98 -1.01 -5.53
C ARG A 66 -27.37 -0.73 -6.09
N TYR A 67 -27.95 0.44 -5.83
CA TYR A 67 -29.26 0.80 -6.35
C TYR A 67 -29.15 1.21 -7.81
N ASP A 68 -30.03 0.65 -8.63
CA ASP A 68 -30.15 0.96 -10.05
C ASP A 68 -31.63 1.26 -10.37
N PRO A 69 -31.97 2.51 -10.75
CA PRO A 69 -33.36 2.89 -11.04
C PRO A 69 -33.95 2.15 -12.26
N ASP A 70 -33.12 1.60 -13.15
CA ASP A 70 -33.57 0.81 -14.30
C ASP A 70 -33.84 -0.66 -13.93
N VAL A 71 -33.45 -1.09 -12.72
CA VAL A 71 -33.68 -2.45 -12.18
C VAL A 71 -34.50 -2.35 -10.88
N PRO A 72 -35.84 -2.45 -10.95
CA PRO A 72 -36.73 -2.24 -9.79
C PRO A 72 -36.43 -3.16 -8.59
N GLU A 73 -35.89 -4.36 -8.85
CA GLU A 73 -35.47 -5.31 -7.84
C GLU A 73 -34.39 -4.76 -6.90
N SER A 74 -33.56 -3.82 -7.39
CA SER A 74 -32.46 -3.21 -6.64
C SER A 74 -32.97 -2.39 -5.45
N ALA A 75 -34.12 -1.72 -5.57
CA ALA A 75 -34.77 -0.99 -4.47
C ALA A 75 -35.23 -1.91 -3.33
N SER A 76 -35.49 -3.18 -3.65
CA SER A 76 -35.94 -4.20 -2.69
C SER A 76 -34.79 -5.00 -2.08
N PHE A 77 -33.53 -4.72 -2.45
CA PHE A 77 -32.35 -5.41 -1.94
C PHE A 77 -31.75 -4.66 -0.73
N ALA A 78 -31.88 -5.25 0.46
CA ALA A 78 -31.50 -4.61 1.72
C ALA A 78 -29.98 -4.57 1.94
N GLY A 79 -29.23 -5.55 1.42
CA GLY A 79 -27.77 -5.55 1.44
C GLY A 79 -27.17 -6.90 1.87
N PHE A 80 -25.91 -6.85 2.29
CA PHE A 80 -25.13 -7.99 2.74
C PHE A 80 -24.83 -7.89 4.24
N LEU A 81 -25.22 -8.90 4.99
CA LEU A 81 -24.91 -9.06 6.42
C LEU A 81 -23.72 -10.03 6.57
N PRO A 82 -22.52 -9.56 6.93
CA PRO A 82 -21.38 -10.44 7.18
C PRO A 82 -21.63 -11.33 8.40
N LEU A 83 -21.21 -12.59 8.32
CA LEU A 83 -21.21 -13.54 9.44
C LEU A 83 -19.80 -13.82 9.95
N SER A 84 -18.83 -13.98 9.04
CA SER A 84 -17.44 -14.25 9.40
C SER A 84 -16.45 -13.80 8.31
N PHE A 85 -15.23 -13.51 8.76
CA PHE A 85 -14.07 -13.23 7.92
C PHE A 85 -12.92 -14.11 8.39
N ASP A 86 -12.71 -15.24 7.71
CA ASP A 86 -11.64 -16.16 8.04
C ASP A 86 -10.33 -15.78 7.32
N GLY A 87 -9.20 -15.92 8.03
CA GLY A 87 -7.86 -15.60 7.50
C GLY A 87 -7.47 -14.11 7.53
N ILE A 88 -8.39 -13.22 7.92
CA ILE A 88 -8.11 -11.77 7.98
C ILE A 88 -7.18 -11.36 9.13
N ASP A 89 -7.19 -12.10 10.23
CA ASP A 89 -6.36 -11.85 11.42
C ASP A 89 -5.11 -12.78 11.47
N ASP A 90 -4.95 -13.67 10.49
CA ASP A 90 -3.80 -14.58 10.42
C ASP A 90 -2.49 -13.82 10.22
N TYR A 91 -1.38 -14.31 10.77
CA TYR A 91 -0.06 -13.76 10.46
C TYR A 91 0.52 -14.45 9.21
N PRO A 92 0.74 -13.73 8.10
CA PRO A 92 0.99 -14.33 6.78
C PRO A 92 2.45 -14.74 6.56
N VAL A 93 3.17 -15.13 7.62
CA VAL A 93 4.57 -15.53 7.54
C VAL A 93 4.71 -17.01 7.87
N LYS A 94 5.30 -17.76 6.94
CA LYS A 94 5.59 -19.19 7.13
C LYS A 94 7.10 -19.45 7.06
N ARG A 95 7.54 -20.49 7.76
CA ARG A 95 8.92 -21.01 7.73
C ARG A 95 8.87 -22.52 7.52
N ALA A 96 9.74 -23.02 6.64
CA ALA A 96 9.97 -24.45 6.54
C ALA A 96 10.80 -24.92 7.74
N VAL A 97 10.49 -26.09 8.27
CA VAL A 97 11.28 -26.75 9.32
C VAL A 97 11.80 -28.06 8.76
N THR A 98 13.12 -28.21 8.70
CA THR A 98 13.76 -29.46 8.28
C THR A 98 14.28 -30.20 9.50
N ASN A 99 13.88 -31.46 9.67
CA ASN A 99 14.32 -32.26 10.81
C ASN A 99 15.81 -32.59 10.70
N ALA A 100 16.55 -32.35 11.77
CA ALA A 100 17.96 -32.71 11.84
C ALA A 100 18.11 -34.22 12.11
N VAL A 101 19.10 -34.86 11.48
CA VAL A 101 19.35 -36.30 11.59
C VAL A 101 19.64 -36.74 13.04
N ILE A 102 20.20 -35.85 13.85
CA ILE A 102 20.56 -36.09 15.26
C ILE A 102 19.48 -35.66 16.27
N GLY A 103 18.29 -35.27 15.80
CA GLY A 103 17.23 -34.67 16.61
C GLY A 103 17.25 -33.13 16.57
N GLY A 104 16.06 -32.52 16.74
CA GLY A 104 15.82 -31.09 16.52
C GLY A 104 15.44 -30.76 15.07
N GLY A 105 15.41 -29.47 14.73
CA GLY A 105 15.10 -29.00 13.38
C GLY A 105 15.83 -27.71 13.01
N ALA A 106 16.19 -27.56 11.75
CA ALA A 106 16.70 -26.32 11.18
C ALA A 106 15.54 -25.49 10.61
N LEU A 107 15.48 -24.22 11.00
CA LEU A 107 14.48 -23.29 10.48
C LEU A 107 14.97 -22.67 9.18
N GLY A 108 14.17 -22.81 8.13
CA GLY A 108 14.37 -22.09 6.88
C GLY A 108 14.03 -20.60 7.00
N PRO A 109 14.33 -19.81 5.95
CA PRO A 109 14.02 -18.39 5.93
C PRO A 109 12.51 -18.13 6.05
N ALA A 110 12.16 -17.03 6.72
CA ALA A 110 10.80 -16.52 6.77
C ALA A 110 10.34 -16.10 5.37
N ARG A 111 9.13 -16.51 4.98
CA ARG A 111 8.51 -16.09 3.73
C ARG A 111 7.13 -15.52 4.02
N VAL A 112 6.92 -14.29 3.58
CA VAL A 112 5.61 -13.68 3.51
C VAL A 112 4.81 -14.43 2.44
N GLN A 113 3.56 -14.78 2.74
CA GLN A 113 2.63 -15.47 1.86
C GLN A 113 1.45 -14.55 1.54
N PRO A 114 0.79 -14.73 0.38
CA PRO A 114 -0.49 -14.07 0.14
C PRO A 114 -1.48 -14.39 1.27
N ARG A 115 -2.37 -13.44 1.57
CA ARG A 115 -3.44 -13.63 2.56
C ARG A 115 -4.71 -14.04 1.85
N THR A 116 -5.30 -15.14 2.28
CA THR A 116 -6.63 -15.57 1.85
C THR A 116 -7.64 -15.08 2.86
N ILE A 117 -8.70 -14.41 2.39
CA ILE A 117 -9.79 -13.89 3.20
C ILE A 117 -11.07 -14.57 2.69
N THR A 118 -11.63 -15.46 3.49
CA THR A 118 -12.92 -16.10 3.19
C THR A 118 -14.00 -15.33 3.89
N VAL A 119 -14.96 -14.82 3.14
CA VAL A 119 -16.08 -14.04 3.67
C VAL A 119 -17.34 -14.88 3.54
N THR A 120 -18.01 -15.10 4.67
CA THR A 120 -19.32 -15.75 4.72
C THR A 120 -20.34 -14.73 5.20
N GLY A 121 -21.50 -14.64 4.56
CA GLY A 121 -22.54 -13.68 4.91
C GLY A 121 -23.92 -14.05 4.41
N LEU A 122 -24.92 -13.23 4.76
CA LEU A 122 -26.31 -13.35 4.31
C LEU A 122 -26.63 -12.21 3.35
N LEU A 123 -27.22 -12.54 2.20
CA LEU A 123 -27.88 -11.57 1.33
C LEU A 123 -29.35 -11.47 1.74
N LEU A 124 -29.82 -10.24 1.94
CA LEU A 124 -31.15 -9.94 2.45
C LEU A 124 -31.93 -9.12 1.42
N GLY A 125 -33.14 -9.56 1.08
CA GLY A 125 -34.02 -8.83 0.18
C GLY A 125 -35.50 -9.08 0.50
N ALA A 126 -36.36 -8.12 0.16
CA ALA A 126 -37.80 -8.23 0.37
C ALA A 126 -38.43 -9.31 -0.54
N THR A 127 -37.77 -9.63 -1.65
CA THR A 127 -38.19 -10.66 -2.60
C THR A 127 -37.02 -11.52 -3.03
N CYS A 128 -37.31 -12.71 -3.53
CA CYS A 128 -36.31 -13.56 -4.16
C CYS A 128 -35.60 -12.90 -5.36
N CYS A 129 -36.31 -12.09 -6.14
CA CYS A 129 -35.71 -11.37 -7.27
C CYS A 129 -34.69 -10.33 -6.80
N ALA A 130 -34.97 -9.65 -5.68
CA ALA A 130 -34.04 -8.72 -5.05
C ALA A 130 -32.77 -9.41 -4.53
N VAL A 131 -32.89 -10.62 -3.99
CA VAL A 131 -31.74 -11.39 -3.52
C VAL A 131 -30.89 -11.92 -4.68
N GLU A 132 -31.51 -12.40 -5.76
CA GLU A 132 -30.80 -12.79 -6.99
C GLU A 132 -30.09 -11.58 -7.62
N TYR A 133 -30.74 -10.41 -7.64
CA TYR A 133 -30.09 -9.16 -8.01
C TYR A 133 -28.88 -8.86 -7.12
N GLY A 134 -29.04 -8.96 -5.80
CA GLY A 134 -27.95 -8.76 -4.85
C GLY A 134 -26.77 -9.70 -5.04
N LEU A 135 -27.03 -10.98 -5.36
CA LEU A 135 -26.00 -11.96 -5.70
C LEU A 135 -25.26 -11.59 -6.98
N HIS A 136 -25.99 -11.15 -8.01
CA HIS A 136 -25.39 -10.71 -9.27
C HIS A 136 -24.56 -9.42 -9.08
N PHE A 137 -25.10 -8.41 -8.41
CA PHE A 137 -24.39 -7.19 -8.03
C PHE A 137 -23.10 -7.53 -7.26
N LEU A 138 -23.18 -8.42 -6.27
CA LEU A 138 -22.03 -8.83 -5.47
C LEU A 138 -20.94 -9.48 -6.35
N ALA A 139 -21.32 -10.35 -7.28
CA ALA A 139 -20.37 -10.96 -8.21
C ALA A 139 -19.66 -9.92 -9.09
N GLU A 140 -20.39 -8.94 -9.63
CA GLU A 140 -19.83 -7.87 -10.46
C GLU A 140 -18.96 -6.91 -9.64
N ALA A 141 -19.42 -6.50 -8.46
CA ALA A 141 -18.68 -5.60 -7.56
C ALA A 141 -17.36 -6.21 -7.08
N LEU A 142 -17.33 -7.53 -6.85
CA LEU A 142 -16.13 -8.27 -6.44
C LEU A 142 -15.22 -8.64 -7.62
N GLN A 143 -15.72 -8.65 -8.85
CA GLN A 143 -14.92 -9.01 -10.02
C GLN A 143 -13.73 -8.05 -10.19
N GLY A 144 -13.93 -6.78 -9.82
CA GLY A 144 -12.83 -5.83 -9.69
C GLY A 144 -12.12 -5.55 -11.00
N CYS A 145 -10.82 -5.24 -10.95
CA CYS A 145 -10.06 -5.07 -12.18
C CYS A 145 -9.97 -6.39 -12.98
N THR A 146 -10.25 -6.32 -14.28
CA THR A 146 -10.14 -7.47 -15.18
C THR A 146 -9.08 -7.22 -16.26
N GLY A 147 -8.41 -8.27 -16.70
CA GLY A 147 -7.43 -8.21 -17.79
C GLY A 147 -5.96 -8.35 -17.36
N SER A 148 -5.07 -8.38 -18.35
CA SER A 148 -3.64 -8.70 -18.16
C SER A 148 -2.84 -7.62 -17.43
N ALA A 149 -3.38 -6.42 -17.28
CA ALA A 149 -2.76 -5.31 -16.57
C ALA A 149 -3.31 -5.13 -15.14
N CYS A 150 -4.28 -5.96 -14.72
CA CYS A 150 -4.88 -5.85 -13.39
C CYS A 150 -3.85 -6.17 -12.30
N GLY A 151 -3.55 -5.18 -11.47
CA GLY A 151 -2.66 -5.32 -10.31
C GLY A 151 -3.33 -5.89 -9.06
N GLY A 152 -4.65 -6.11 -9.13
CA GLY A 152 -5.57 -6.30 -8.01
C GLY A 152 -6.12 -4.97 -7.49
N ASP A 153 -7.23 -5.04 -6.77
CA ASP A 153 -7.93 -3.91 -6.18
C ASP A 153 -7.46 -3.59 -4.76
N CYS A 154 -7.99 -2.51 -4.21
CA CYS A 154 -7.87 -2.20 -2.79
C CYS A 154 -9.10 -2.69 -2.05
N VAL A 155 -8.89 -3.31 -0.89
CA VAL A 155 -9.96 -3.64 0.05
C VAL A 155 -9.79 -2.85 1.31
N THR A 156 -10.77 -2.01 1.63
CA THR A 156 -10.75 -1.13 2.80
C THR A 156 -11.72 -1.61 3.87
N MET A 157 -11.25 -1.66 5.11
CA MET A 157 -11.97 -2.11 6.30
C MET A 157 -11.57 -1.26 7.50
N PHE A 158 -12.26 -1.42 8.62
CA PHE A 158 -11.86 -0.82 9.91
C PHE A 158 -11.34 -1.89 10.86
N ASN A 159 -10.36 -1.55 11.71
CA ASN A 159 -9.84 -2.52 12.68
C ASN A 159 -10.64 -2.56 14.00
N CYS A 160 -11.31 -1.47 14.36
CA CYS A 160 -12.07 -1.32 15.60
C CYS A 160 -13.35 -0.49 15.39
N CYS A 161 -14.23 -0.51 16.39
CA CYS A 161 -15.35 0.42 16.51
C CYS A 161 -14.89 1.85 16.81
N PRO A 162 -15.59 2.89 16.29
CA PRO A 162 -15.33 4.28 16.65
C PRO A 162 -15.65 4.54 18.13
N GLY A 163 -14.91 5.47 18.73
CA GLY A 163 -15.22 6.00 20.06
C GLY A 163 -16.46 6.91 20.06
N GLU A 164 -17.11 7.10 21.22
CA GLU A 164 -18.34 7.92 21.33
C GLU A 164 -18.13 9.41 20.97
N GLU A 165 -16.91 9.92 21.16
CA GLU A 165 -16.55 11.32 20.92
C GLU A 165 -15.64 11.49 19.69
N GLU A 166 -15.39 10.41 18.94
CA GLU A 166 -14.45 10.43 17.81
C GLU A 166 -15.13 10.94 16.55
N THR A 167 -14.49 11.89 15.86
CA THR A 167 -14.99 12.39 14.57
C THR A 167 -14.74 11.37 13.44
N ALA A 168 -15.48 11.49 12.33
CA ALA A 168 -15.30 10.61 11.17
C ALA A 168 -13.88 10.64 10.61
N ASP A 169 -13.24 11.82 10.56
CA ASP A 169 -11.87 11.98 10.06
C ASP A 169 -10.86 11.30 11.01
N GLU A 170 -10.96 11.54 12.31
CA GLU A 170 -10.10 10.91 13.32
C GLU A 170 -10.25 9.38 13.31
N PHE A 171 -11.49 8.89 13.22
CA PHE A 171 -11.77 7.46 13.13
C PHE A 171 -11.13 6.84 11.89
N ASN A 172 -11.30 7.49 10.73
CA ASN A 172 -10.72 7.04 9.48
C ASN A 172 -9.18 6.98 9.57
N GLU A 173 -8.52 8.07 9.98
CA GLU A 173 -7.07 8.12 10.09
C GLU A 173 -6.51 7.04 11.04
N ARG A 174 -7.19 6.76 12.15
CA ARG A 174 -6.71 5.82 13.16
C ARG A 174 -7.04 4.36 12.84
N HIS A 175 -8.22 4.10 12.30
CA HIS A 175 -8.80 2.76 12.27
C HIS A 175 -8.97 2.18 10.87
N ARG A 176 -8.90 3.00 9.81
CA ARG A 176 -8.98 2.51 8.43
C ARG A 176 -7.77 1.67 8.06
N ARG A 177 -8.03 0.53 7.45
CA ARG A 177 -7.03 -0.42 6.99
C ARG A 177 -7.31 -0.80 5.56
N THR A 178 -6.26 -0.81 4.74
CA THR A 178 -6.37 -1.14 3.33
C THR A 178 -5.47 -2.32 2.98
N TYR A 179 -6.06 -3.40 2.49
CA TYR A 179 -5.34 -4.47 1.80
C TYR A 179 -5.16 -4.05 0.35
N ARG A 180 -3.93 -4.19 -0.17
CA ARG A 180 -3.62 -3.86 -1.56
C ARG A 180 -3.54 -5.14 -2.40
N ARG A 181 -3.70 -4.96 -3.72
CA ARG A 181 -3.55 -6.03 -4.71
C ARG A 181 -4.42 -7.25 -4.38
N VAL A 182 -5.68 -6.97 -4.05
CA VAL A 182 -6.67 -7.99 -3.72
C VAL A 182 -7.39 -8.42 -4.99
N ALA A 183 -7.62 -9.71 -5.14
CA ALA A 183 -8.41 -10.25 -6.24
C ALA A 183 -9.40 -11.30 -5.74
N LEU A 184 -10.54 -11.40 -6.41
CA LEU A 184 -11.48 -12.50 -6.25
C LEU A 184 -10.88 -13.77 -6.86
N VAL A 185 -10.70 -14.80 -6.02
CA VAL A 185 -10.20 -16.11 -6.48
C VAL A 185 -11.30 -17.17 -6.53
N ASP A 186 -12.34 -17.01 -5.70
CA ASP A 186 -13.56 -17.80 -5.76
C ASP A 186 -14.76 -16.87 -5.57
N GLY A 187 -15.68 -16.91 -6.53
CA GLY A 187 -16.84 -16.03 -6.58
C GLY A 187 -17.88 -16.35 -5.50
N PRO A 188 -18.90 -15.49 -5.32
CA PRO A 188 -19.96 -15.76 -4.35
C PRO A 188 -20.73 -17.02 -4.74
N THR A 189 -20.68 -18.03 -3.86
CA THR A 189 -21.40 -19.29 -3.98
C THR A 189 -22.49 -19.39 -2.91
N VAL A 190 -23.67 -19.88 -3.29
CA VAL A 190 -24.79 -20.06 -2.36
C VAL A 190 -24.60 -21.34 -1.56
N THR A 191 -24.41 -21.23 -0.25
CA THR A 191 -24.21 -22.37 0.66
C THR A 191 -25.51 -22.79 1.36
N ALA A 192 -26.44 -21.87 1.55
CA ALA A 192 -27.77 -22.14 2.08
C ALA A 192 -28.82 -21.13 1.57
N ARG A 193 -30.09 -21.50 1.60
CA ARG A 193 -31.23 -20.59 1.39
C ARG A 193 -32.24 -20.80 2.50
N HIS A 194 -32.64 -19.69 3.12
CA HIS A 194 -33.65 -19.64 4.17
C HIS A 194 -34.90 -18.95 3.62
N GLY A 195 -35.79 -19.78 3.09
CA GLY A 195 -37.04 -19.39 2.45
C GLY A 195 -37.57 -20.57 1.63
N ASP A 196 -38.87 -20.82 1.66
CA ASP A 196 -39.53 -21.86 0.84
C ASP A 196 -40.25 -21.27 -0.39
N GLY A 197 -40.13 -19.96 -0.59
CA GLY A 197 -40.70 -19.24 -1.72
C GLY A 197 -40.01 -19.63 -3.02
N THR A 198 -40.76 -20.20 -3.97
CA THR A 198 -40.23 -20.37 -5.34
C THR A 198 -40.27 -19.03 -6.07
N CYS A 199 -39.15 -18.62 -6.68
CA CYS A 199 -39.07 -17.42 -7.53
C CYS A 199 -40.11 -17.42 -8.65
N ALA A 200 -40.60 -18.61 -9.03
CA ALA A 200 -41.65 -18.80 -10.02
C ALA A 200 -43.00 -18.14 -9.67
N SER A 201 -43.24 -17.78 -8.40
CA SER A 201 -44.53 -17.22 -7.95
C SER A 201 -44.45 -15.83 -7.29
N GLY A 202 -43.25 -15.26 -7.17
CA GLY A 202 -43.04 -13.92 -6.59
C GLY A 202 -43.49 -13.76 -5.14
N ARG A 203 -43.65 -14.85 -4.38
CA ARG A 203 -44.10 -14.83 -2.99
C ARG A 203 -43.11 -15.55 -2.09
N CYS A 204 -42.47 -14.79 -1.21
CA CYS A 204 -41.78 -15.33 -0.04
C CYS A 204 -42.84 -15.57 1.05
N SER A 205 -42.92 -16.77 1.62
CA SER A 205 -43.88 -17.08 2.69
C SER A 205 -43.66 -16.27 3.97
N ILE A 206 -42.45 -15.74 4.16
CA ILE A 206 -42.00 -15.01 5.36
C ILE A 206 -41.86 -13.49 5.08
N GLY A 207 -42.17 -13.01 3.86
CA GLY A 207 -42.05 -11.59 3.50
C GLY A 207 -40.62 -11.09 3.26
N ALA A 208 -39.64 -12.00 3.26
CA ALA A 208 -38.25 -11.76 2.86
C ALA A 208 -37.64 -13.05 2.26
N ASP A 209 -36.58 -12.92 1.47
CA ASP A 209 -35.71 -14.04 1.07
C ASP A 209 -34.31 -13.82 1.63
N ILE A 210 -33.67 -14.91 2.06
CA ILE A 210 -32.34 -14.88 2.69
C ILE A 210 -31.51 -16.02 2.10
N ILE A 211 -30.34 -15.69 1.56
CA ILE A 211 -29.36 -16.71 1.15
C ILE A 211 -28.05 -16.51 1.87
N THR A 212 -27.42 -17.61 2.27
CA THR A 212 -26.05 -17.61 2.77
C THR A 212 -25.11 -17.77 1.59
N VAL A 213 -24.12 -16.90 1.53
CA VAL A 213 -23.11 -16.89 0.48
C VAL A 213 -21.70 -16.90 1.06
N GLU A 214 -20.79 -17.51 0.31
CA GLU A 214 -19.37 -17.54 0.61
C GLU A 214 -18.57 -17.13 -0.62
N PHE A 215 -17.56 -16.28 -0.43
CA PHE A 215 -16.59 -15.93 -1.47
C PHE A 215 -15.18 -15.81 -0.88
N VAL A 216 -14.17 -15.89 -1.75
CA VAL A 216 -12.76 -15.87 -1.34
C VAL A 216 -12.00 -14.77 -2.07
N LEU A 217 -11.41 -13.88 -1.27
CA LEU A 217 -10.48 -12.84 -1.71
C LEU A 217 -9.04 -13.25 -1.38
N VAL A 218 -8.09 -12.88 -2.23
CA VAL A 218 -6.66 -13.04 -1.93
C VAL A 218 -5.94 -11.71 -2.09
N ALA A 219 -5.30 -11.25 -1.01
CA ALA A 219 -4.40 -10.10 -1.03
C ALA A 219 -2.98 -10.57 -1.35
N ALA A 220 -2.45 -10.15 -2.51
CA ALA A 220 -1.07 -10.46 -2.90
C ALA A 220 -0.05 -9.78 -1.97
N THR A 221 -0.41 -8.62 -1.41
CA THR A 221 0.30 -7.98 -0.29
C THR A 221 -0.53 -8.19 0.97
N PRO A 222 -0.10 -9.05 1.90
CA PRO A 222 -0.99 -9.62 2.90
C PRO A 222 -1.17 -8.73 4.15
N TRP A 223 -0.68 -7.50 4.13
CA TRP A 223 -0.71 -6.61 5.28
C TRP A 223 -1.89 -5.66 5.18
N ALA A 224 -2.42 -5.30 6.34
CA ALA A 224 -3.48 -4.31 6.48
C ALA A 224 -2.82 -2.93 6.66
N TRP A 225 -2.71 -2.15 5.59
CA TRP A 225 -1.98 -0.89 5.62
C TRP A 225 -2.81 0.22 6.26
N THR A 226 -2.18 1.07 7.08
CA THR A 226 -2.80 2.34 7.48
C THR A 226 -2.81 3.30 6.30
N ASP A 227 -3.55 4.40 6.43
CA ASP A 227 -3.40 5.49 5.48
C ASP A 227 -1.99 6.07 5.51
N GLU A 228 -1.65 6.73 4.41
CA GLU A 228 -0.38 7.38 4.21
C GLU A 228 -0.32 8.68 5.03
N ILE A 229 0.73 8.83 5.82
CA ILE A 229 1.01 10.04 6.57
C ILE A 229 2.15 10.78 5.87
N PRO A 230 1.91 11.98 5.32
CA PRO A 230 2.97 12.77 4.70
C PRO A 230 3.96 13.24 5.75
N LEU A 231 5.26 13.05 5.48
CA LEU A 231 6.36 13.46 6.36
C LEU A 231 7.21 14.58 5.75
N LEU A 232 7.33 14.59 4.42
CA LEU A 232 8.15 15.53 3.68
C LEU A 232 7.41 15.93 2.40
N ASP A 233 7.36 17.23 2.10
CA ASP A 233 6.95 17.79 0.81
C ASP A 233 7.91 18.93 0.48
N VAL A 234 8.81 18.70 -0.49
CA VAL A 234 9.92 19.60 -0.81
C VAL A 234 10.09 19.73 -2.32
N HIS A 235 10.70 20.83 -2.75
CA HIS A 235 11.16 20.97 -4.13
C HIS A 235 12.43 20.13 -4.32
N LEU A 236 12.65 19.67 -5.55
CA LEU A 236 13.89 18.98 -5.86
C LEU A 236 15.06 19.97 -5.88
N PRO A 237 16.25 19.59 -5.38
CA PRO A 237 17.38 20.51 -5.30
C PRO A 237 17.78 20.96 -6.70
N THR A 238 18.02 22.26 -6.85
CA THR A 238 18.56 22.91 -8.04
C THR A 238 19.74 23.77 -7.61
N ASP A 239 20.67 24.03 -8.52
CA ASP A 239 21.74 25.02 -8.30
C ASP A 239 21.39 26.26 -9.10
N ASP A 240 21.02 27.33 -8.37
CA ASP A 240 20.88 28.68 -8.92
C ASP A 240 22.18 29.48 -8.79
N GLY A 241 23.22 28.88 -8.22
CA GLY A 241 24.53 29.43 -8.02
C GLY A 241 25.31 29.64 -9.31
N THR A 242 26.25 30.57 -9.25
CA THR A 242 27.20 30.82 -10.34
C THR A 242 28.49 30.02 -10.19
N ASP A 243 28.54 29.11 -9.22
CA ASP A 243 29.75 28.36 -8.89
C ASP A 243 30.00 27.26 -9.92
N CYS A 244 31.27 27.04 -10.26
CA CYS A 244 31.64 26.00 -11.22
C CYS A 244 31.54 24.61 -10.58
N ILE A 245 31.04 23.63 -11.34
CA ILE A 245 31.10 22.21 -10.97
C ILE A 245 32.56 21.84 -10.67
N THR A 246 32.81 21.39 -9.43
CA THR A 246 34.12 20.89 -9.01
C THR A 246 34.24 19.40 -9.32
N TRP A 247 35.09 19.06 -10.28
CA TRP A 247 35.28 17.68 -10.72
C TRP A 247 36.33 16.97 -9.86
N CYS A 248 35.91 15.91 -9.18
CA CYS A 248 36.81 14.96 -8.55
C CYS A 248 37.42 14.01 -9.60
N LEU A 249 38.70 14.16 -9.92
CA LEU A 249 39.41 13.24 -10.80
C LEU A 249 40.19 12.21 -9.98
N HIS A 250 39.79 10.94 -10.07
CA HIS A 250 40.58 9.83 -9.53
C HIS A 250 41.71 9.46 -10.49
N THR A 251 42.93 9.29 -9.96
CA THR A 251 44.13 8.94 -10.74
C THR A 251 44.25 7.46 -11.11
N GLY A 252 43.25 6.62 -10.78
CA GLY A 252 43.14 5.24 -11.24
C GLY A 252 44.02 4.21 -10.51
N ASP A 253 44.90 4.67 -9.63
CA ASP A 253 45.87 3.91 -8.84
C ASP A 253 45.36 3.51 -7.44
N GLY A 254 44.05 3.62 -7.19
CA GLY A 254 43.39 3.13 -5.97
C GLY A 254 43.71 3.92 -4.70
N ALA A 255 44.64 4.89 -4.77
CA ALA A 255 44.76 5.91 -3.75
C ALA A 255 43.53 6.83 -3.85
N PRO A 256 42.81 7.11 -2.74
CA PRO A 256 41.80 8.15 -2.74
C PRO A 256 42.52 9.47 -3.06
N GLY A 257 42.46 9.90 -4.33
CA GLY A 257 42.71 11.30 -4.66
C GLY A 257 41.74 12.10 -3.79
N GLU A 258 42.28 12.80 -2.81
CA GLU A 258 41.50 13.65 -1.91
C GLU A 258 40.77 14.68 -2.79
N CYS A 259 39.45 14.56 -2.91
CA CYS A 259 38.69 15.73 -3.30
C CYS A 259 38.86 16.76 -2.18
N ALA A 260 38.80 18.05 -2.53
CA ALA A 260 38.93 19.13 -1.55
C ALA A 260 37.95 18.96 -0.36
N ASP A 261 36.82 18.30 -0.59
CA ASP A 261 35.71 18.17 0.36
C ASP A 261 35.42 16.72 0.80
N GLY A 262 36.34 15.76 0.57
CA GLY A 262 36.20 14.38 1.08
C GLY A 262 36.35 13.26 0.03
N PRO A 263 35.90 12.03 0.33
CA PRO A 263 35.95 10.93 -0.63
C PRO A 263 34.97 11.19 -1.78
N CYS A 264 35.37 10.84 -3.01
CA CYS A 264 34.52 11.04 -4.19
C CYS A 264 33.16 10.31 -4.04
N ARG A 265 32.09 10.96 -4.49
CA ARG A 265 30.71 10.42 -4.52
C ARG A 265 30.60 9.08 -5.22
N LEU A 266 31.44 8.81 -6.21
CA LEU A 266 31.45 7.56 -6.99
C LEU A 266 32.63 6.64 -6.63
N ALA A 267 33.34 6.92 -5.53
CA ALA A 267 34.38 6.02 -5.06
C ALA A 267 33.79 4.64 -4.78
N GLY A 268 34.60 3.58 -4.94
CA GLY A 268 34.19 2.26 -4.48
C GLY A 268 34.03 2.23 -2.96
N CYS A 269 33.08 1.45 -2.48
CA CYS A 269 32.95 1.18 -1.05
C CYS A 269 33.96 0.13 -0.60
N PRO A 270 34.55 0.27 0.61
CA PRO A 270 35.49 -0.71 1.12
C PRO A 270 34.78 -2.05 1.31
N ASP A 271 35.31 -3.10 0.70
CA ASP A 271 34.84 -4.46 0.91
C ASP A 271 35.37 -4.98 2.26
N LEU A 272 34.53 -4.98 3.29
CA LEU A 272 34.88 -5.51 4.61
C LEU A 272 35.17 -7.02 4.56
N ALA A 273 34.58 -7.76 3.63
CA ALA A 273 34.87 -9.19 3.46
C ALA A 273 36.25 -9.41 2.83
N ALA A 274 36.73 -8.48 1.98
CA ALA A 274 38.09 -8.50 1.46
C ALA A 274 39.15 -8.40 2.56
N ALA A 275 38.84 -7.78 3.71
CA ALA A 275 39.76 -7.76 4.86
C ALA A 275 40.01 -9.15 5.45
N CYS A 276 39.06 -10.08 5.27
CA CYS A 276 39.18 -11.48 5.69
C CYS A 276 39.61 -12.41 4.54
N ALA A 277 39.65 -11.92 3.30
CA ALA A 277 40.09 -12.69 2.16
C ALA A 277 41.62 -12.79 2.15
N ASP A 278 42.15 -13.99 1.93
CA ASP A 278 43.57 -14.17 1.70
C ASP A 278 43.93 -13.53 0.35
N PRO A 279 44.81 -12.50 0.32
CA PRO A 279 45.18 -11.83 -0.93
C PRO A 279 45.84 -12.77 -1.94
N PHE A 280 46.39 -13.92 -1.48
CA PHE A 280 46.97 -14.94 -2.35
C PHE A 280 45.97 -16.02 -2.77
N CYS A 281 44.79 -16.08 -2.15
CA CYS A 281 43.75 -17.06 -2.44
C CYS A 281 42.41 -16.35 -2.70
N THR A 282 42.38 -15.51 -3.73
CA THR A 282 41.14 -14.92 -4.23
C THR A 282 40.34 -16.03 -4.93
N PRO A 283 39.20 -16.48 -4.38
CA PRO A 283 38.36 -17.41 -5.12
C PRO A 283 37.95 -16.75 -6.44
N PRO A 284 37.84 -17.52 -7.54
CA PRO A 284 37.35 -16.96 -8.79
C PRO A 284 35.98 -16.34 -8.51
N ALA A 285 35.78 -15.09 -8.96
CA ALA A 285 34.50 -14.43 -8.82
C ALA A 285 33.42 -15.36 -9.40
N PRO A 286 32.32 -15.62 -8.68
CA PRO A 286 31.24 -16.41 -9.23
C PRO A 286 30.78 -15.76 -10.54
N PRO A 287 30.39 -16.56 -11.55
CA PRO A 287 29.88 -16.01 -12.80
C PRO A 287 28.74 -15.06 -12.48
N GLN A 288 28.98 -13.77 -12.70
CA GLN A 288 27.96 -12.75 -12.53
C GLN A 288 26.99 -12.87 -13.72
N PRO A 289 25.67 -12.84 -13.49
CA PRO A 289 24.73 -12.74 -14.58
C PRO A 289 25.09 -11.51 -15.44
N ALA A 290 24.96 -11.63 -16.76
CA ALA A 290 25.15 -10.48 -17.64
C ALA A 290 24.16 -9.40 -17.19
N VAL A 291 24.69 -8.24 -16.81
CA VAL A 291 23.85 -7.10 -16.46
C VAL A 291 22.96 -6.81 -17.67
N PRO A 292 21.63 -6.74 -17.51
CA PRO A 292 20.75 -6.40 -18.61
C PRO A 292 21.23 -5.08 -19.24
N SER A 293 21.12 -4.94 -20.56
CA SER A 293 21.36 -3.65 -21.21
C SER A 293 20.28 -2.67 -20.71
N SER A 294 20.59 -1.89 -19.69
CA SER A 294 19.73 -0.83 -19.18
C SER A 294 20.25 0.52 -19.67
N CYS A 295 19.34 1.50 -19.74
CA CYS A 295 19.70 2.91 -19.94
C CYS A 295 20.09 3.58 -18.60
N PHE A 296 20.55 2.79 -17.63
CA PHE A 296 20.94 3.28 -16.32
C PHE A 296 22.20 4.14 -16.44
N CYS A 297 22.13 5.37 -15.96
CA CYS A 297 23.26 6.29 -15.88
C CYS A 297 23.15 7.10 -14.60
N GLU A 298 24.19 7.09 -13.79
CA GLU A 298 24.32 8.00 -12.66
C GLU A 298 24.61 9.43 -13.12
N ALA A 299 24.13 10.41 -12.38
CA ALA A 299 24.55 11.79 -12.56
C ALA A 299 26.02 11.96 -12.19
N LEU A 300 26.78 12.66 -13.04
CA LEU A 300 28.21 12.89 -12.79
C LEU A 300 28.46 14.08 -11.86
N ALA A 301 27.56 15.06 -11.89
CA ALA A 301 27.54 16.23 -11.04
C ALA A 301 26.13 16.37 -10.48
N THR A 302 26.01 16.60 -9.16
CA THR A 302 24.71 16.59 -8.51
C THR A 302 24.52 17.73 -7.53
N ASN A 303 23.29 18.24 -7.48
CA ASN A 303 22.83 19.11 -6.42
C ASN A 303 22.19 18.24 -5.34
N ARG A 304 22.65 18.38 -4.10
CA ARG A 304 22.25 17.52 -3.00
C ARG A 304 21.62 18.33 -1.88
N GLU A 305 20.47 17.87 -1.42
CA GLU A 305 19.85 18.37 -0.19
C GLU A 305 19.39 17.19 0.67
N CYS A 306 19.57 17.30 1.98
CA CYS A 306 19.27 16.23 2.92
C CYS A 306 18.32 16.72 4.01
N TYR A 307 17.27 15.96 4.27
CA TYR A 307 16.21 16.26 5.21
C TYR A 307 16.15 15.21 6.32
N GLU A 308 15.75 15.65 7.50
CA GLU A 308 15.46 14.77 8.63
C GLU A 308 13.99 14.36 8.60
N LEU A 309 13.74 13.07 8.77
CA LEU A 309 12.40 12.52 8.98
C LEU A 309 12.30 12.03 10.43
N ASP A 310 11.35 12.58 11.17
CA ASP A 310 11.03 12.17 12.53
C ASP A 310 9.81 11.24 12.55
N LEU A 311 10.03 10.03 13.05
CA LEU A 311 9.03 8.98 13.21
C LEU A 311 8.77 8.67 14.69
N SER A 312 9.24 9.51 15.62
CA SER A 312 9.08 9.31 17.06
C SER A 312 7.63 9.22 17.53
N ASN A 313 6.70 9.81 16.78
CA ASN A 313 5.27 9.75 17.04
C ASN A 313 4.60 8.47 16.49
N ARG A 314 5.36 7.59 15.80
CA ARG A 314 4.86 6.32 15.29
C ARG A 314 4.88 5.26 16.38
N PRO A 315 3.90 4.32 16.38
CA PRO A 315 3.93 3.20 17.31
C PRO A 315 5.19 2.34 17.08
N ALA A 316 6.06 2.23 18.08
CA ALA A 316 7.33 1.52 17.99
C ALA A 316 7.22 0.00 17.71
N TRP A 317 6.01 -0.57 17.81
CA TRP A 317 5.74 -1.98 17.47
C TRP A 317 5.33 -2.17 16.01
N GLY A 318 4.93 -1.09 15.33
CA GLY A 318 4.59 -1.10 13.92
C GLY A 318 5.86 -1.09 13.07
N THR A 319 5.78 -1.68 11.88
CA THR A 319 6.82 -1.48 10.85
C THR A 319 6.22 -0.63 9.75
N ASP A 320 6.92 0.43 9.39
CA ASP A 320 6.47 1.39 8.39
C ASP A 320 7.07 1.06 7.02
N MET A 321 6.35 1.44 5.96
CA MET A 321 6.83 1.41 4.59
C MET A 321 6.80 2.81 3.98
N PRO A 322 7.85 3.21 3.23
CA PRO A 322 7.82 4.46 2.51
C PRO A 322 6.92 4.36 1.28
N VAL A 323 6.16 5.44 1.04
CA VAL A 323 5.50 5.73 -0.23
C VAL A 323 6.03 7.08 -0.70
N ILE A 324 6.74 7.08 -1.83
CA ILE A 324 7.43 8.29 -2.31
C ILE A 324 6.79 8.71 -3.62
N SER A 325 6.29 9.93 -3.69
CA SER A 325 5.73 10.53 -4.90
C SER A 325 6.68 11.59 -5.44
N VAL A 326 7.02 11.50 -6.71
CA VAL A 326 7.93 12.41 -7.41
C VAL A 326 7.20 13.02 -8.60
N PHE A 327 6.88 14.29 -8.51
CA PHE A 327 6.29 15.07 -9.60
C PHE A 327 7.40 15.73 -10.41
N ALA A 328 7.42 15.50 -11.72
CA ALA A 328 8.48 16.01 -12.60
C ALA A 328 8.44 17.53 -12.80
N GLY A 329 7.30 18.18 -12.55
CA GLY A 329 7.11 19.60 -12.87
C GLY A 329 6.87 19.85 -14.36
N SER A 330 7.20 21.05 -14.79
CA SER A 330 6.98 21.56 -16.15
C SER A 330 7.94 21.02 -17.22
N THR A 331 9.00 20.31 -16.82
CA THR A 331 9.99 19.71 -17.72
C THR A 331 10.22 18.23 -17.38
N ASP A 332 10.90 17.50 -18.27
CA ASP A 332 11.30 16.12 -18.00
C ASP A 332 12.27 16.05 -16.83
N LEU A 333 11.97 15.23 -15.82
CA LEU A 333 12.88 14.93 -14.72
C LEU A 333 13.80 13.77 -15.10
N ARG A 334 15.11 13.91 -14.87
CA ARG A 334 16.11 12.90 -15.18
C ARG A 334 17.11 12.73 -14.03
N ARG A 335 17.54 11.48 -13.80
CA ARG A 335 18.64 11.12 -12.89
C ARG A 335 18.49 11.70 -11.47
N LEU A 336 17.32 11.51 -10.87
CA LEU A 336 17.10 11.78 -9.45
C LEU A 336 17.56 10.56 -8.64
N THR A 337 18.35 10.78 -7.59
CA THR A 337 18.68 9.74 -6.60
C THR A 337 18.06 10.10 -5.26
N ILE A 338 17.37 9.14 -4.65
CA ILE A 338 16.72 9.28 -3.34
C ILE A 338 17.35 8.25 -2.43
N SER A 339 18.07 8.69 -1.40
CA SER A 339 18.77 7.81 -0.48
C SER A 339 18.26 7.98 0.94
N PHE A 340 17.96 6.87 1.61
CA PHE A 340 17.57 6.82 3.00
C PHE A 340 18.74 6.33 3.85
N TYR A 341 18.99 7.00 4.98
CA TYR A 341 20.00 6.62 5.95
C TYR A 341 19.37 6.57 7.35
N GLU A 342 19.66 5.52 8.10
CA GLU A 342 19.25 5.43 9.49
C GLU A 342 20.06 6.38 10.36
N ARG A 343 19.39 7.06 11.32
CA ARG A 343 20.09 7.82 12.35
C ARG A 343 20.30 6.97 13.61
N ALA A 344 21.56 6.57 13.79
CA ALA A 344 22.19 5.98 14.96
C ALA A 344 22.17 6.88 16.21
N GLU A 345 22.07 6.34 17.43
CA GLU A 345 22.44 7.10 18.65
C GLU A 345 23.91 7.58 18.59
N GLN A 346 24.79 6.73 18.04
CA GLN A 346 26.20 7.04 17.78
C GLN A 346 26.44 8.13 16.72
N ASP A 347 25.38 8.60 16.07
CA ASP A 347 25.45 9.69 15.09
C ASP A 347 25.46 11.05 15.79
N GLY A 348 25.01 11.10 17.05
CA GLY A 348 25.04 12.32 17.87
C GLY A 348 24.33 13.49 17.18
N ASP A 349 25.02 14.63 17.14
CA ASP A 349 24.52 15.89 16.55
C ASP A 349 24.89 16.06 15.06
N LEU A 350 25.32 15.00 14.38
CA LEU A 350 25.65 15.08 12.95
C LEU A 350 24.40 15.44 12.14
N SER A 351 24.59 16.37 11.20
CA SER A 351 23.57 16.71 10.21
C SER A 351 23.29 15.54 9.27
N CYS A 352 22.14 15.56 8.59
CA CYS A 352 21.81 14.51 7.63
C CYS A 352 22.80 14.42 6.47
N ALA A 353 23.40 15.53 6.05
CA ALA A 353 24.46 15.51 5.03
C ALA A 353 25.72 14.78 5.53
N GLU A 354 26.16 15.06 6.76
CA GLU A 354 27.32 14.38 7.37
C GLU A 354 27.05 12.89 7.63
N ILE A 355 25.81 12.53 8.01
CA ILE A 355 25.39 11.14 8.15
C ILE A 355 25.45 10.44 6.80
N ALA A 356 24.93 11.04 5.74
CA ALA A 356 24.97 10.48 4.39
C ALA A 356 26.40 10.30 3.89
N ASP A 357 27.30 11.25 4.13
CA ASP A 357 28.71 11.12 3.74
C ASP A 357 29.41 9.99 4.51
N ARG A 358 29.16 9.89 5.83
CA ARG A 358 29.75 8.84 6.67
C ARG A 358 29.17 7.44 6.35
N LYS A 359 27.88 7.36 6.02
CA LYS A 359 27.15 6.10 5.74
C LYS A 359 26.90 5.86 4.25
N ARG A 360 27.62 6.54 3.35
CA ARG A 360 27.47 6.41 1.88
C ARG A 360 27.45 4.96 1.40
N CYS A 361 28.19 4.09 2.08
CA CYS A 361 28.35 2.68 1.72
C CYS A 361 27.33 1.73 2.35
N ASP A 362 26.47 2.23 3.23
CA ASP A 362 25.43 1.46 3.91
C ASP A 362 24.12 2.27 3.99
N PRO A 363 23.56 2.72 2.85
CA PRO A 363 22.24 3.34 2.84
C PRO A 363 21.18 2.28 3.14
N LEU A 364 20.13 2.66 3.87
CA LEU A 364 18.97 1.82 4.13
C LEU A 364 18.26 1.46 2.82
N ALA A 365 18.02 2.47 1.98
CA ALA A 365 17.46 2.33 0.64
C ALA A 365 18.08 3.36 -0.30
N VAL A 366 18.22 2.99 -1.57
CA VAL A 366 18.55 3.92 -2.65
C VAL A 366 17.56 3.68 -3.78
N PHE A 367 16.98 4.75 -4.29
CA PHE A 367 16.14 4.75 -5.49
C PHE A 367 16.75 5.70 -6.51
N GLU A 368 17.17 5.14 -7.64
CA GLU A 368 17.72 5.88 -8.78
C GLU A 368 16.64 5.97 -9.85
N VAL A 369 16.12 7.18 -10.05
CA VAL A 369 15.06 7.51 -11.01
C VAL A 369 15.69 8.08 -12.27
N GLY A 370 15.66 7.32 -13.36
CA GLY A 370 16.25 7.74 -14.64
C GLY A 370 15.43 8.77 -15.39
N PHE A 371 14.10 8.64 -15.35
CA PHE A 371 13.19 9.45 -16.15
C PHE A 371 11.78 9.51 -15.56
N VAL A 372 11.22 10.72 -15.49
CA VAL A 372 9.79 10.98 -15.31
C VAL A 372 9.40 12.06 -16.33
N PRO A 373 8.37 11.84 -17.17
CA PRO A 373 8.00 12.82 -18.19
C PRO A 373 7.44 14.09 -17.56
N ALA A 374 7.58 15.23 -18.26
CA ALA A 374 6.97 16.50 -17.85
C ALA A 374 5.47 16.33 -17.52
N GLY A 375 5.05 16.89 -16.39
CA GLY A 375 3.69 16.79 -15.85
C GLY A 375 3.32 15.40 -15.30
N GLY A 376 4.22 14.41 -15.39
CA GLY A 376 4.02 13.07 -14.85
C GLY A 376 4.41 12.96 -13.37
N THR A 377 3.83 11.97 -12.70
CA THR A 377 4.14 11.61 -11.32
C THR A 377 4.65 10.17 -11.26
N LEU A 378 5.82 9.97 -10.67
CA LEU A 378 6.33 8.65 -10.28
C LEU A 378 5.93 8.36 -8.84
N VAL A 379 5.41 7.17 -8.57
CA VAL A 379 5.13 6.67 -7.22
C VAL A 379 5.99 5.45 -6.96
N LEU A 380 6.79 5.50 -5.89
CA LEU A 380 7.55 4.40 -5.35
C LEU A 380 6.78 3.85 -4.14
N ASP A 381 6.02 2.78 -4.34
CA ASP A 381 5.12 2.24 -3.32
C ASP A 381 5.74 1.03 -2.61
N GLY A 382 6.22 1.24 -1.38
CA GLY A 382 6.73 0.19 -0.50
C GLY A 382 5.68 -0.78 0.04
N GLN A 383 4.39 -0.45 -0.02
CA GLN A 383 3.30 -1.36 0.37
C GLN A 383 3.25 -2.57 -0.56
N ILE A 384 3.46 -2.31 -1.85
CA ILE A 384 3.40 -3.31 -2.92
C ILE A 384 4.76 -3.67 -3.54
N GLY A 385 5.81 -2.94 -3.17
CA GLY A 385 7.16 -3.11 -3.68
C GLY A 385 7.27 -2.81 -5.18
N ARG A 386 6.60 -1.77 -5.66
CA ARG A 386 6.53 -1.43 -7.09
C ARG A 386 6.73 0.07 -7.31
N ALA A 387 7.38 0.40 -8.42
CA ALA A 387 7.40 1.75 -8.96
C ALA A 387 6.38 1.88 -10.09
N THR A 388 5.54 2.91 -10.05
CA THR A 388 4.58 3.24 -11.10
C THR A 388 4.78 4.67 -11.57
N VAL A 389 4.54 4.95 -12.85
CA VAL A 389 4.63 6.29 -13.42
C VAL A 389 3.35 6.63 -14.16
N GLU A 390 2.86 7.84 -13.96
CA GLU A 390 1.78 8.39 -14.76
C GLU A 390 2.34 9.04 -16.03
N CYS A 391 1.97 8.46 -17.18
CA CYS A 391 2.35 8.92 -18.51
C CYS A 391 1.09 9.18 -19.34
N GLY A 392 0.78 10.44 -19.62
CA GLY A 392 -0.37 10.81 -20.46
C GLY A 392 -1.73 10.39 -19.89
N GLY A 393 -1.89 10.47 -18.56
CA GLY A 393 -3.11 10.10 -17.84
C GLY A 393 -3.30 8.60 -17.60
N ALA A 394 -2.31 7.77 -17.97
CA ALA A 394 -2.28 6.35 -17.66
C ALA A 394 -1.19 6.02 -16.65
N CYS A 395 -1.51 5.22 -15.64
CA CYS A 395 -0.54 4.69 -14.68
C CYS A 395 0.06 3.37 -15.21
N GLU A 396 1.38 3.33 -15.35
CA GLU A 396 2.10 2.13 -15.81
C GLU A 396 3.21 1.73 -14.82
N THR A 397 3.80 0.55 -14.99
CA THR A 397 4.99 0.18 -14.21
C THR A 397 6.17 0.99 -14.71
N SER A 398 6.87 1.67 -13.81
CA SER A 398 8.09 2.35 -14.20
C SER A 398 9.19 1.34 -14.48
N THR A 399 9.80 1.46 -15.65
CA THR A 399 11.01 0.72 -16.04
C THR A 399 12.29 1.54 -15.83
N SER A 400 12.13 2.77 -15.33
CA SER A 400 13.21 3.75 -15.16
C SER A 400 13.53 4.01 -13.68
N VAL A 401 13.33 3.00 -12.84
CA VAL A 401 13.68 3.04 -11.42
C VAL A 401 14.58 1.86 -11.09
N TRP A 402 15.70 2.15 -10.46
CA TRP A 402 16.68 1.18 -10.01
C TRP A 402 16.98 1.40 -8.52
N GLY A 403 17.55 0.38 -7.89
CA GLY A 403 18.28 0.50 -6.64
C GLY A 403 19.75 0.83 -6.89
N ALA A 404 20.52 0.96 -5.81
CA ALA A 404 21.93 1.36 -5.85
C ALA A 404 22.74 0.68 -6.97
N ASN A 405 23.47 1.48 -7.75
CA ASN A 405 24.32 1.02 -8.85
C ASN A 405 23.54 0.24 -9.94
N GLY A 406 22.29 0.61 -10.20
CA GLY A 406 21.44 -0.05 -11.20
C GLY A 406 20.87 -1.41 -10.78
N ALA A 407 21.02 -1.81 -9.52
CA ALA A 407 20.41 -3.04 -8.98
C ALA A 407 18.87 -2.96 -9.00
N PRO A 408 18.13 -4.05 -8.77
CA PRO A 408 16.70 -3.95 -8.50
C PRO A 408 16.44 -3.09 -7.24
N PRO A 409 15.42 -2.22 -7.23
CA PRO A 409 15.07 -1.45 -6.04
C PRO A 409 14.70 -2.38 -4.88
N THR A 410 15.12 -1.98 -3.68
CA THR A 410 14.77 -2.67 -2.44
C THR A 410 13.82 -1.80 -1.63
N TRP A 411 12.91 -2.44 -0.89
CA TRP A 411 11.84 -1.78 -0.15
C TRP A 411 11.99 -2.15 1.32
N PRO A 412 12.99 -1.58 2.02
CA PRO A 412 13.22 -1.92 3.40
C PRO A 412 12.08 -1.41 4.27
N THR A 413 11.88 -2.14 5.37
CA THR A 413 11.02 -1.69 6.46
C THR A 413 11.67 -0.53 7.18
N ILE A 414 10.88 0.43 7.62
CA ILE A 414 11.32 1.53 8.45
C ILE A 414 10.92 1.21 9.88
N ASP A 415 11.92 0.84 10.68
CA ASP A 415 11.75 0.43 12.08
C ASP A 415 12.38 1.46 13.05
N CYS A 416 13.10 2.45 12.52
CA CYS A 416 13.82 3.47 13.25
C CYS A 416 12.95 4.69 13.56
N ALA A 417 13.20 5.36 14.70
CA ALA A 417 12.52 6.60 15.06
C ALA A 417 12.99 7.84 14.26
N SER A 418 14.18 7.80 13.66
CA SER A 418 14.72 8.94 12.91
C SER A 418 15.51 8.48 11.69
N LEU A 419 15.24 9.12 10.55
CA LEU A 419 15.88 8.84 9.27
C LEU A 419 16.41 10.14 8.66
N CYS A 420 17.40 10.01 7.79
CA CYS A 420 17.83 11.07 6.90
C CYS A 420 17.50 10.68 5.46
N VAL A 421 16.87 11.59 4.72
CA VAL A 421 16.60 11.43 3.28
C VAL A 421 17.42 12.43 2.52
N CYS A 422 18.29 11.97 1.63
CA CYS A 422 19.04 12.83 0.73
C CYS A 422 18.51 12.69 -0.69
N LEU A 423 18.26 13.85 -1.30
CA LEU A 423 17.86 13.99 -2.68
C LEU A 423 19.05 14.50 -3.47
N GLU A 424 19.37 13.84 -4.58
CA GLU A 424 20.43 14.26 -5.49
C GLU A 424 19.89 14.35 -6.92
N THR A 425 20.01 15.52 -7.54
CA THR A 425 19.54 15.77 -8.91
C THR A 425 20.72 16.06 -9.83
N ASP A 426 20.58 15.81 -11.14
CA ASP A 426 21.65 16.08 -12.10
C ASP A 426 21.83 17.59 -12.33
N ALA A 427 23.03 18.11 -12.04
CA ALA A 427 23.35 19.52 -12.23
C ALA A 427 23.40 19.93 -13.72
N LEU A 428 23.60 18.98 -14.65
CA LEU A 428 23.63 19.24 -16.10
C LEU A 428 22.24 19.22 -16.73
N LEU A 429 21.28 18.55 -16.08
CA LEU A 429 19.88 18.44 -16.51
C LEU A 429 19.00 18.72 -15.28
N PRO A 430 19.01 19.97 -14.77
CA PRO A 430 18.32 20.29 -13.54
C PRO A 430 16.81 20.05 -13.67
N PRO A 431 16.14 19.66 -12.57
CA PRO A 431 14.69 19.54 -12.56
C PRO A 431 14.01 20.88 -12.80
N ALA A 432 12.72 20.86 -13.10
CA ALA A 432 11.92 22.08 -13.14
C ALA A 432 11.78 22.70 -11.74
N ASP A 433 11.62 24.03 -11.69
CA ASP A 433 11.42 24.75 -10.42
C ASP A 433 10.14 24.29 -9.67
N ASP A 434 9.16 23.76 -10.40
CA ASP A 434 7.91 23.21 -9.87
C ASP A 434 7.95 21.69 -9.63
N ALA A 435 9.11 21.04 -9.82
CA ALA A 435 9.28 19.63 -9.50
C ALA A 435 9.27 19.41 -7.98
N ARG A 436 8.57 18.37 -7.53
CA ARG A 436 8.35 18.11 -6.10
C ARG A 436 8.54 16.66 -5.74
N LEU A 437 8.95 16.44 -4.51
CA LEU A 437 9.04 15.13 -3.89
C LEU A 437 8.27 15.14 -2.58
N THR A 438 7.37 14.17 -2.46
CA THR A 438 6.64 13.89 -1.23
C THR A 438 7.06 12.52 -0.70
N VAL A 439 7.46 12.47 0.57
CA VAL A 439 7.67 11.20 1.30
C VAL A 439 6.54 11.04 2.29
N SER A 440 5.80 9.95 2.14
CA SER A 440 4.82 9.49 3.10
C SER A 440 5.23 8.14 3.67
N VAL A 441 4.69 7.81 4.84
CA VAL A 441 4.80 6.46 5.41
C VAL A 441 3.44 5.87 5.68
N THR A 442 3.37 4.55 5.59
CA THR A 442 2.21 3.75 5.94
C THR A 442 2.63 2.64 6.90
N GLY A 443 1.83 2.40 7.93
CA GLY A 443 2.10 1.34 8.89
C GLY A 443 1.53 0.02 8.44
N ARG A 444 2.28 -1.06 8.67
CA ARG A 444 1.68 -2.40 8.73
C ARG A 444 0.79 -2.49 9.96
N GLY A 445 -0.51 -2.28 9.76
CA GLY A 445 -1.51 -2.52 10.79
C GLY A 445 -1.47 -3.98 11.25
N CYS A 446 -1.49 -4.17 12.56
CA CYS A 446 -1.86 -5.42 13.20
C CYS A 446 -3.37 -5.44 13.43
#